data_AF-A0A6B2Z0U7-F1
#
_entry.id   AF-A0A6B2Z0U7-F1
#
_cell.length_a   1.000
_cell.length_b   1.000
_cell.length_c   1.000
_cell.angle_alpha   90.00
_cell.angle_beta   90.00
_cell.angle_gamma   90.00
#
_symmetry.space_group_name_H-M   'P 1'
#
loop_
_entity.id
_entity.type
_entity.pdbx_description
1 polymer ?
#
loop_
_entity_poly.entity_id
_entity_poly.type
_entity_poly.pdbx_seq_one_letter_code
_entity_poly.pdbx_strand_id
1 'polypeptide(L)'
;MVELIYNAVRVSASDAVSPGCTEDGYVSPTDLVVHSSSREGDVAKFREDWKAAPGYIRGLCIGSLCLGALLLAFLLTTERWSYLSWLHDSAYGSNLLSAVVGVLFGVPFTVFFLDVLSKDQAERSEKRAILSTAGRAAADYHRTVWGFLPTAGPSADAAVTIVVAKAEHFYTEAVTRTLSIRNPPLGPEVSPSTDVWQRAAAAAAAFRDAVYAETDLRTSRQASEWARKVEAEWRFLERGLRIRLIAAGCPWLDPDTAQAISRDLDILTGPDAKCLKETRRAIHPLSGNTARTLADFHTLASCATKARTWAHALKTLTESSRRPTDLWPAAGGRAAVGD
;
A
#
# COMPACT_ATOMS: atom_id res chain seq x y z
N MET A 1 38.05 18.77 -5.98
CA MET A 1 37.30 19.94 -5.45
C MET A 1 35.93 19.53 -4.91
N VAL A 2 35.02 18.96 -5.71
CA VAL A 2 33.68 18.51 -5.24
C VAL A 2 33.73 17.51 -4.07
N GLU A 3 34.57 16.46 -4.14
CA GLU A 3 34.75 15.53 -3.01
C GLU A 3 35.35 16.18 -1.77
N LEU A 4 36.23 17.16 -1.96
CA LEU A 4 36.92 17.88 -0.88
C LEU A 4 35.94 18.80 -0.14
N ILE A 5 35.03 19.43 -0.88
CA ILE A 5 33.90 20.21 -0.35
C ILE A 5 32.91 19.28 0.36
N TYR A 6 32.53 18.15 -0.23
CA TYR A 6 31.62 17.18 0.39
C TYR A 6 32.16 16.64 1.73
N ASN A 7 33.45 16.29 1.78
CA ASN A 7 34.08 15.74 2.99
C ASN A 7 34.22 16.78 4.11
N ALA A 8 34.56 18.04 3.81
CA ALA A 8 34.67 19.10 4.81
C ALA A 8 33.34 19.38 5.53
N VAL A 9 32.23 19.17 4.83
CA VAL A 9 30.88 19.54 5.26
C VAL A 9 30.27 18.48 6.15
N ARG A 10 30.49 17.21 5.79
CA ARG A 10 30.03 16.09 6.61
C ARG A 10 30.67 16.11 7.99
N VAL A 11 31.94 16.46 8.10
CA VAL A 11 32.63 16.61 9.40
C VAL A 11 31.94 17.70 10.23
N SER A 12 31.59 18.82 9.62
CA SER A 12 30.87 19.90 10.31
C SER A 12 29.41 19.54 10.67
N ALA A 13 28.73 18.68 9.90
CA ALA A 13 27.36 18.24 10.17
C ALA A 13 27.29 17.07 11.17
N SER A 14 28.28 16.18 11.21
CA SER A 14 28.36 15.11 12.22
C SER A 14 28.62 15.66 13.63
N ASP A 15 29.32 16.79 13.73
CA ASP A 15 29.58 17.44 15.01
C ASP A 15 28.37 18.23 15.56
N ALA A 16 27.38 18.53 14.70
CA ALA A 16 26.15 19.22 15.07
C ALA A 16 25.03 18.28 15.54
N VAL A 17 25.17 16.96 15.31
CA VAL A 17 24.23 15.94 15.79
C VAL A 17 24.81 15.32 17.04
N SER A 18 24.45 15.87 18.20
CA SER A 18 24.77 15.25 19.49
C SER A 18 24.18 13.83 19.50
N PRO A 19 24.97 12.77 19.67
CA PRO A 19 24.42 11.42 19.75
C PRO A 19 23.54 11.36 20.99
N GLY A 20 22.24 11.17 20.79
CA GLY A 20 21.37 10.77 21.88
C GLY A 20 21.90 9.46 22.45
N CYS A 21 22.23 9.48 23.74
CA CYS A 21 22.68 8.31 24.48
C CYS A 21 21.66 7.18 24.34
N THR A 22 21.96 6.17 23.53
CA THR A 22 21.39 4.84 23.69
C THR A 22 22.33 4.07 24.59
N GLU A 23 21.91 3.85 25.84
CA GLU A 23 22.42 2.80 26.71
C GLU A 23 22.17 1.46 26.02
N ASP A 24 23.15 0.99 25.25
CA ASP A 24 23.50 -0.42 25.00
C ASP A 24 24.36 -0.49 23.75
N GLY A 25 25.68 -0.49 23.98
CA GLY A 25 26.71 -0.43 22.95
C GLY A 25 26.90 -1.74 22.20
N TYR A 26 26.02 -2.02 21.23
CA TYR A 26 26.30 -3.03 20.20
C TYR A 26 25.88 -2.53 18.82
N VAL A 27 26.85 -2.00 18.06
CA VAL A 27 26.66 -1.63 16.65
C VAL A 27 26.85 -2.89 15.80
N SER A 28 25.79 -3.32 15.10
CA SER A 28 25.84 -4.50 14.25
C SER A 28 26.80 -4.27 13.06
N PRO A 29 27.65 -5.25 12.68
CA PRO A 29 28.53 -5.15 11.51
C PRO A 29 27.78 -4.91 10.18
N THR A 30 26.48 -5.23 10.12
CA THR A 30 25.64 -4.97 8.95
C THR A 30 25.32 -3.49 8.75
N ASP A 31 25.28 -2.68 9.81
CA ASP A 31 24.98 -1.24 9.71
C ASP A 31 26.17 -0.45 9.15
N LEU A 32 27.40 -0.92 9.38
CA LEU A 32 28.62 -0.35 8.81
C LEU A 32 28.71 -0.50 7.29
N VAL A 33 28.15 -1.58 6.73
CA VAL A 33 28.15 -1.85 5.27
C VAL A 33 27.02 -1.09 4.56
N VAL A 34 25.88 -0.88 5.21
CA VAL A 34 24.80 -0.02 4.68
C VAL A 34 25.24 1.45 4.64
N HIS A 35 26.04 1.90 5.61
CA HIS A 35 26.57 3.26 5.60
C HIS A 35 27.70 3.51 4.59
N SER A 36 28.42 2.48 4.13
CA SER A 36 29.45 2.65 3.09
C SER A 36 28.86 2.67 1.68
N SER A 37 27.85 1.84 1.37
CA SER A 37 27.17 1.85 0.06
C SER A 37 26.31 3.11 -0.16
N SER A 38 25.70 3.65 0.90
CA SER A 38 25.04 4.96 0.87
C SER A 38 26.01 6.09 0.51
N ARG A 39 27.29 5.96 0.90
CA ARG A 39 28.31 7.01 0.79
C ARG A 39 28.67 7.34 -0.66
N GLU A 40 28.77 6.32 -1.51
CA GLU A 40 29.05 6.49 -2.94
C GLU A 40 27.81 7.02 -3.69
N GLY A 41 26.61 6.58 -3.29
CA GLY A 41 25.34 7.07 -3.84
C GLY A 41 25.12 8.56 -3.58
N ASP A 42 25.41 9.02 -2.37
CA ASP A 42 25.20 10.42 -1.98
C ASP A 42 26.15 11.38 -2.73
N VAL A 43 27.41 10.96 -2.96
CA VAL A 43 28.38 11.76 -3.73
C VAL A 43 28.02 11.80 -5.22
N ALA A 44 27.54 10.69 -5.78
CA ALA A 44 27.05 10.63 -7.14
C ALA A 44 25.83 11.55 -7.33
N LYS A 45 24.85 11.45 -6.42
CA LYS A 45 23.66 12.32 -6.40
C LYS A 45 24.03 13.80 -6.30
N PHE A 46 24.92 14.17 -5.38
CA PHE A 46 25.41 15.55 -5.25
C PHE A 46 26.03 16.07 -6.55
N ARG A 47 26.82 15.23 -7.23
CA ARG A 47 27.45 15.61 -8.50
C ARG A 47 26.42 15.82 -9.60
N GLU A 48 25.36 15.01 -9.64
CA GLU A 48 24.25 15.19 -10.56
C GLU A 48 23.43 16.44 -10.25
N ASP A 49 23.09 16.66 -8.98
CA ASP A 49 22.37 17.85 -8.52
C ASP A 49 23.14 19.14 -8.84
N TRP A 50 24.47 19.14 -8.63
CA TRP A 50 25.34 20.25 -9.01
C TRP A 50 25.31 20.50 -10.52
N LYS A 51 25.32 19.46 -11.35
CA LYS A 51 25.22 19.61 -12.81
C LYS A 51 23.86 20.14 -13.24
N ALA A 52 22.79 19.76 -12.53
CA ALA A 52 21.42 20.19 -12.78
C ALA A 52 21.14 21.62 -12.31
N ALA A 53 21.94 22.17 -11.41
CA ALA A 53 21.77 23.53 -10.92
C ALA A 53 21.81 24.57 -12.07
N PRO A 54 20.95 25.62 -12.04
CA PRO A 54 20.97 26.69 -13.01
C PRO A 54 22.37 27.30 -13.18
N GLY A 55 22.75 27.62 -14.42
CA GLY A 55 24.09 28.10 -14.74
C GLY A 55 24.52 29.34 -13.94
N TYR A 56 23.58 30.23 -13.63
CA TYR A 56 23.86 31.44 -12.84
C TYR A 56 24.19 31.13 -11.37
N ILE A 57 23.55 30.15 -10.75
CA ILE A 57 23.86 29.74 -9.36
C ILE A 57 25.25 29.13 -9.31
N ARG A 58 25.57 28.24 -10.27
CA ARG A 58 26.92 27.68 -10.40
C ARG A 58 27.97 28.76 -10.61
N GLY A 59 27.70 29.73 -11.49
CA GLY A 59 28.58 30.86 -11.76
C GLY A 59 28.81 31.73 -10.53
N LEU A 60 27.76 32.02 -9.76
CA LEU A 60 27.86 32.79 -8.51
C LEU A 60 28.68 32.04 -7.45
N CYS A 61 28.42 30.74 -7.26
CA CYS A 61 29.19 29.91 -6.33
C CYS A 61 30.66 29.84 -6.75
N ILE A 62 30.96 29.50 -8.01
CA ILE A 62 32.36 29.45 -8.50
C ILE A 62 33.02 30.82 -8.39
N GLY A 63 32.34 31.89 -8.79
CA GLY A 63 32.85 33.25 -8.73
C GLY A 63 33.19 33.68 -7.30
N SER A 64 32.29 33.42 -6.35
CA SER A 64 32.54 33.72 -4.93
C SER A 64 33.67 32.89 -4.33
N LEU A 65 33.78 31.60 -4.67
CA LEU A 65 34.88 30.73 -4.22
C LEU A 65 36.22 31.18 -4.80
N CYS A 66 36.25 31.54 -6.09
CA CYS A 66 37.45 32.09 -6.73
C CYS A 66 37.84 33.42 -6.10
N LEU A 67 36.88 34.32 -5.83
CA LEU A 67 37.14 35.59 -5.18
C LEU A 67 37.65 35.38 -3.74
N GLY A 68 37.05 34.46 -2.99
CA GLY A 68 37.50 34.08 -1.65
C GLY A 68 38.91 33.48 -1.66
N ALA A 69 39.22 32.60 -2.62
CA ALA A 69 40.55 32.02 -2.77
C ALA A 69 41.61 33.06 -3.18
N LEU A 70 41.26 34.01 -4.04
CA LEU A 70 42.12 35.13 -4.41
C LEU A 70 42.38 36.05 -3.21
N LEU A 71 41.37 36.35 -2.40
CA LEU A 71 41.53 37.13 -1.16
C LEU A 71 42.38 36.39 -0.13
N LEU A 72 42.21 35.08 0.01
CA LEU A 72 43.03 34.24 0.88
C LEU A 72 44.49 34.20 0.41
N ALA A 73 44.72 34.01 -0.89
CA ALA A 73 46.06 34.04 -1.48
C ALA A 73 46.70 35.43 -1.34
N PHE A 74 45.91 36.50 -1.48
CA PHE A 74 46.36 37.87 -1.22
C PHE A 74 46.81 38.01 0.24
N LEU A 75 45.99 37.60 1.21
CA LEU A 75 46.32 37.61 2.63
C LEU A 75 47.61 36.84 2.96
N LEU A 76 47.78 35.65 2.39
CA LEU A 76 48.98 34.82 2.59
C LEU A 76 50.22 35.41 1.94
N THR A 77 50.07 36.17 0.86
CA THR A 77 51.21 36.79 0.16
C THR A 77 51.55 38.16 0.74
N THR A 78 50.61 38.87 1.38
CA THR A 78 50.85 40.19 1.98
C THR A 78 51.84 40.18 3.13
N GLU A 79 52.04 39.05 3.84
CA GLU A 79 53.14 38.90 4.81
C GLU A 79 54.52 39.21 4.22
N ARG A 80 54.66 39.07 2.90
CA ARG A 80 55.92 39.29 2.18
C ARG A 80 56.12 40.74 1.71
N TRP A 81 55.06 41.56 1.69
CA TRP A 81 55.10 42.92 1.15
C TRP A 81 55.01 43.95 2.27
N SER A 82 56.15 44.53 2.64
CA SER A 82 56.30 45.54 3.71
C SER A 82 55.46 46.82 3.52
N TYR A 83 54.94 47.07 2.31
CA TYR A 83 54.09 48.23 2.01
C TYR A 83 52.63 48.10 2.51
N LEU A 84 52.19 46.89 2.88
CA LEU A 84 50.83 46.62 3.37
C LEU A 84 50.79 46.32 4.87
N SER A 85 51.86 46.60 5.62
CA SER A 85 51.95 46.36 7.07
C SER A 85 50.82 47.03 7.88
N TRP A 86 50.31 48.16 7.42
CA TRP A 86 49.19 48.88 8.06
C TRP A 86 47.89 48.05 8.16
N LEU A 87 47.67 47.10 7.24
CA LEU A 87 46.54 46.16 7.30
C LEU A 87 46.75 45.05 8.32
N HIS A 88 48.01 44.71 8.64
CA HIS A 88 48.36 43.72 9.66
C HIS A 88 48.41 44.33 11.06
N ASP A 89 48.88 45.57 11.19
CA ASP A 89 48.97 46.27 12.48
C ASP A 89 47.59 46.70 13.02
N SER A 90 46.59 46.78 12.15
CA SER A 90 45.21 47.00 12.57
C SER A 90 44.48 45.67 12.72
N ALA A 91 44.19 45.27 13.97
CA ALA A 91 43.32 44.13 14.27
C ALA A 91 41.96 44.19 13.54
N TYR A 92 41.54 45.40 13.12
CA TYR A 92 40.35 45.62 12.32
C TYR A 92 40.44 45.06 10.89
N GLY A 93 41.58 45.21 10.21
CA GLY A 93 41.76 44.81 8.81
C GLY A 93 41.73 43.31 8.60
N SER A 94 42.45 42.57 9.45
CA SER A 94 42.46 41.10 9.44
C SER A 94 41.08 40.52 9.78
N ASN A 95 40.37 41.10 10.74
CA ASN A 95 39.01 40.69 11.11
C ASN A 95 38.00 40.94 9.97
N LEU A 96 38.06 42.10 9.32
CA LEU A 96 37.18 42.42 8.19
C LEU A 96 37.43 41.48 6.99
N LEU A 97 38.69 41.23 6.65
CA LEU A 97 39.06 40.33 5.57
C LEU A 97 38.66 38.88 5.87
N SER A 98 38.85 38.41 7.10
CA SER A 98 38.37 37.11 7.55
C SER A 98 36.84 36.99 7.43
N ALA A 99 36.10 38.02 7.84
CA ALA A 99 34.65 38.06 7.70
C ALA A 99 34.20 38.02 6.22
N VAL A 100 34.85 38.78 5.34
CA VAL A 100 34.54 38.79 3.90
C VAL A 100 34.84 37.43 3.28
N VAL A 101 35.98 36.81 3.60
CA VAL A 101 36.32 35.45 3.16
C VAL A 101 35.27 34.46 3.66
N GLY A 102 34.90 34.54 4.95
CA GLY A 102 33.85 33.70 5.54
C GLY A 102 32.50 33.83 4.83
N VAL A 103 32.09 35.05 4.47
CA VAL A 103 30.85 35.31 3.71
C VAL A 103 30.94 34.74 2.29
N LEU A 104 32.06 34.94 1.59
CA LEU A 104 32.26 34.47 0.22
C LEU A 104 32.29 32.95 0.10
N PHE A 105 32.80 32.24 1.11
CA PHE A 105 32.73 30.78 1.16
C PHE A 105 31.40 30.28 1.73
N GLY A 106 30.86 30.93 2.76
CA GLY A 106 29.72 30.44 3.53
C GLY A 106 28.35 30.68 2.89
N VAL A 107 28.09 31.86 2.30
CA VAL A 107 26.76 32.19 1.74
C VAL A 107 26.39 31.33 0.54
N PRO A 108 27.23 31.16 -0.50
CA PRO A 108 26.87 30.32 -1.64
C PRO A 108 26.72 28.86 -1.24
N PHE A 109 27.54 28.43 -0.27
CA PHE A 109 27.48 27.10 0.29
C PHE A 109 26.14 26.86 1.01
N THR A 110 25.74 27.76 1.91
CA THR A 110 24.45 27.66 2.62
C THR A 110 23.26 27.73 1.67
N VAL A 111 23.28 28.62 0.67
CA VAL A 111 22.22 28.70 -0.36
C VAL A 111 22.09 27.40 -1.14
N PHE A 112 23.22 26.80 -1.56
CA PHE A 112 23.20 25.52 -2.26
C PHE A 112 22.62 24.40 -1.39
N PHE A 113 23.04 24.31 -0.13
CA PHE A 113 22.55 23.27 0.78
C PHE A 113 21.09 23.46 1.16
N LEU A 114 20.64 24.70 1.34
CA LEU A 114 19.24 24.99 1.59
C LEU A 114 18.36 24.57 0.41
N ASP A 115 18.80 24.80 -0.84
CA ASP A 115 18.07 24.34 -2.02
C ASP A 115 18.00 22.79 -2.08
N VAL A 116 19.12 22.10 -1.88
CA VAL A 116 19.16 20.63 -1.87
C VAL A 116 18.30 20.04 -0.74
N LEU A 117 18.43 20.58 0.48
CA LEU A 117 17.63 20.14 1.63
C LEU A 117 16.14 20.43 1.41
N SER A 118 15.79 21.58 0.81
CA SER A 118 14.38 21.90 0.52
C SER A 118 13.76 20.94 -0.49
N LYS A 119 14.51 20.56 -1.54
CA LYS A 119 14.07 19.59 -2.54
C LYS A 119 13.91 18.20 -1.95
N ASP A 120 14.88 17.75 -1.15
CA ASP A 120 14.82 16.46 -0.49
C ASP A 120 13.69 16.39 0.56
N GLN A 121 13.46 17.48 1.31
CA GLN A 121 12.32 17.60 2.20
C GLN A 121 10.99 17.59 1.44
N ALA A 122 10.90 18.30 0.31
CA ALA A 122 9.72 18.31 -0.54
C ALA A 122 9.42 16.89 -1.06
N GLU A 123 10.43 16.20 -1.60
CA GLU A 123 10.30 14.82 -2.10
C GLU A 123 9.85 13.85 -0.98
N ARG A 124 10.48 13.92 0.20
CA ARG A 124 10.08 13.11 1.36
C ARG A 124 8.66 13.43 1.82
N SER A 125 8.27 14.71 1.81
CA SER A 125 6.91 15.13 2.19
C SER A 125 5.87 14.63 1.19
N GLU A 126 6.18 14.66 -0.11
CA GLU A 126 5.32 14.13 -1.16
C GLU A 126 5.17 12.61 -1.03
N LYS A 127 6.27 11.88 -0.83
CA LYS A 127 6.23 10.42 -0.58
C LYS A 127 5.33 10.06 0.60
N ARG A 128 5.48 10.78 1.73
CA ARG A 128 4.62 10.59 2.91
C ARG A 128 3.16 10.91 2.61
N ALA A 129 2.89 11.98 1.87
CA ALA A 129 1.54 12.36 1.47
C ALA A 129 0.89 11.27 0.58
N ILE A 130 1.63 10.75 -0.40
CA ILE A 130 1.18 9.66 -1.29
C ILE A 130 0.89 8.40 -0.47
N LEU A 131 1.81 7.97 0.41
CA LEU A 131 1.61 6.80 1.27
C LEU A 131 0.39 6.96 2.19
N SER A 132 0.22 8.13 2.80
CA SER A 132 -0.95 8.43 3.65
C SER A 132 -2.27 8.40 2.87
N THR A 133 -2.22 8.80 1.59
CA THR A 133 -3.39 8.79 0.71
C THR A 133 -3.70 7.37 0.27
N ALA A 134 -2.68 6.56 -0.02
CA ALA A 134 -2.83 5.15 -0.35
C ALA A 134 -3.41 4.35 0.83
N GLY A 135 -2.89 4.55 2.05
CA GLY A 135 -3.42 3.90 3.25
C GLY A 135 -4.87 4.28 3.52
N ARG A 136 -5.24 5.56 3.38
CA ARG A 136 -6.64 6.00 3.51
C ARG A 136 -7.55 5.40 2.44
N ALA A 137 -7.15 5.43 1.18
CA ALA A 137 -7.92 4.88 0.07
C ALA A 137 -8.10 3.35 0.21
N ALA A 138 -7.07 2.63 0.66
CA ALA A 138 -7.15 1.21 0.95
C ALA A 138 -8.12 0.90 2.10
N ALA A 139 -8.07 1.70 3.18
CA ALA A 139 -9.00 1.57 4.30
C ALA A 139 -10.45 1.95 3.92
N ASP A 140 -10.64 2.94 3.06
CA ASP A 140 -11.95 3.31 2.52
C ASP A 140 -12.51 2.21 1.61
N TYR A 141 -11.68 1.66 0.72
CA TYR A 141 -12.03 0.49 -0.10
C TYR A 141 -12.48 -0.68 0.77
N HIS A 142 -11.65 -1.06 1.76
CA HIS A 142 -11.97 -2.12 2.70
C HIS A 142 -13.31 -1.82 3.42
N ARG A 143 -13.49 -0.62 3.96
CA ARG A 143 -14.77 -0.22 4.60
C ARG A 143 -15.97 -0.27 3.64
N THR A 144 -15.80 0.09 2.37
CA THR A 144 -16.88 0.01 1.38
C THR A 144 -17.23 -1.44 1.03
N VAL A 145 -16.23 -2.31 0.86
CA VAL A 145 -16.45 -3.75 0.61
C VAL A 145 -17.17 -4.38 1.79
N TRP A 146 -16.71 -4.09 3.00
CA TRP A 146 -17.22 -4.72 4.22
C TRP A 146 -18.50 -4.07 4.76
N GLY A 147 -18.77 -2.79 4.48
CA GLY A 147 -19.99 -2.11 4.93
C GLY A 147 -21.30 -2.65 4.31
N PHE A 148 -21.20 -3.50 3.28
CA PHE A 148 -22.36 -4.19 2.68
C PHE A 148 -22.46 -5.67 3.09
N LEU A 149 -21.40 -6.23 3.65
CA LEU A 149 -21.50 -7.47 4.39
C LEU A 149 -22.08 -7.12 5.77
N PRO A 150 -22.97 -7.94 6.36
CA PRO A 150 -23.42 -7.73 7.72
C PRO A 150 -22.17 -7.79 8.62
N THR A 151 -21.63 -6.65 9.02
CA THR A 151 -20.32 -6.58 9.65
C THR A 151 -20.41 -6.11 11.08
N ALA A 152 -19.78 -6.91 11.94
CA ALA A 152 -19.56 -6.68 13.37
C ALA A 152 -20.83 -6.64 14.23
N GLY A 153 -21.42 -7.82 14.44
CA GLY A 153 -22.36 -8.05 15.53
C GLY A 153 -22.58 -9.55 15.75
N PRO A 154 -23.09 -9.98 16.92
CA PRO A 154 -23.52 -11.37 17.12
C PRO A 154 -24.59 -11.81 16.08
N SER A 155 -25.29 -10.86 15.45
CA SER A 155 -26.21 -11.10 14.34
C SER A 155 -25.50 -11.48 13.03
N ALA A 156 -24.31 -10.96 12.76
CA ALA A 156 -23.55 -11.27 11.54
C ALA A 156 -23.06 -12.73 11.53
N ASP A 157 -22.61 -13.23 12.67
CA ASP A 157 -22.24 -14.64 12.81
C ASP A 157 -23.44 -15.56 12.62
N ALA A 158 -24.59 -15.19 13.17
CA ALA A 158 -25.81 -15.95 12.99
C ALA A 158 -26.21 -15.99 11.50
N ALA A 159 -26.16 -14.84 10.83
CA ALA A 159 -26.42 -14.69 9.40
C ALA A 159 -25.48 -15.56 8.54
N VAL A 160 -24.16 -15.48 8.77
CA VAL A 160 -23.17 -16.30 8.05
C VAL A 160 -23.34 -17.78 8.35
N THR A 161 -23.64 -18.14 9.61
CA THR A 161 -23.91 -19.53 10.01
C THR A 161 -25.16 -20.08 9.31
N ILE A 162 -26.21 -19.27 9.17
CA ILE A 162 -27.42 -19.64 8.41
C ILE A 162 -27.06 -19.88 6.94
N VAL A 163 -26.30 -18.98 6.32
CA VAL A 163 -25.86 -19.12 4.92
C VAL A 163 -25.02 -20.39 4.72
N VAL A 164 -24.07 -20.67 5.62
CA VAL A 164 -23.26 -21.90 5.60
C VAL A 164 -24.13 -23.15 5.76
N ALA A 165 -25.05 -23.16 6.71
CA ALA A 165 -25.94 -24.30 6.93
C ALA A 165 -26.83 -24.58 5.70
N LYS A 166 -27.32 -23.52 5.04
CA LYS A 166 -28.10 -23.66 3.80
C LYS A 166 -27.25 -24.12 2.62
N ALA A 167 -26.00 -23.66 2.51
CA ALA A 167 -25.07 -24.13 1.49
C ALA A 167 -24.71 -25.62 1.68
N GLU A 168 -24.48 -26.07 2.91
CA GLU A 168 -24.23 -27.48 3.25
C GLU A 168 -25.45 -28.36 2.95
N HIS A 169 -26.65 -27.88 3.27
CA HIS A 169 -27.88 -28.58 2.90
C HIS A 169 -28.03 -28.70 1.38
N PHE A 170 -27.79 -27.61 0.64
CA PHE A 170 -27.81 -27.64 -0.82
C PHE A 170 -26.77 -28.61 -1.40
N TYR A 171 -25.54 -28.61 -0.89
CA TYR A 171 -24.50 -29.57 -1.27
C TYR A 171 -24.92 -31.02 -1.03
N THR A 172 -25.49 -31.31 0.15
CA THR A 172 -25.92 -32.66 0.53
C THR A 172 -27.02 -33.18 -0.40
N GLU A 173 -28.02 -32.36 -0.72
CA GLU A 173 -29.11 -32.74 -1.63
C GLU A 173 -28.63 -32.85 -3.09
N ALA A 174 -27.78 -31.93 -3.55
CA ALA A 174 -27.38 -31.83 -4.95
C ALA A 174 -26.19 -32.70 -5.34
N VAL A 175 -25.33 -33.09 -4.40
CA VAL A 175 -24.09 -33.85 -4.66
C VAL A 175 -24.13 -35.22 -3.97
N THR A 176 -24.33 -35.26 -2.66
CA THR A 176 -24.25 -36.53 -1.91
C THR A 176 -25.38 -37.49 -2.28
N ARG A 177 -26.61 -36.98 -2.41
CA ARG A 177 -27.81 -37.77 -2.77
C ARG A 177 -27.99 -38.02 -4.27
N THR A 178 -27.27 -37.29 -5.12
CA THR A 178 -27.22 -37.57 -6.57
C THR A 178 -26.07 -38.51 -6.93
N LEU A 179 -24.96 -38.52 -6.17
CA LEU A 179 -23.89 -39.51 -6.32
C LEU A 179 -24.39 -40.94 -6.07
N SER A 180 -25.36 -41.15 -5.17
CA SER A 180 -26.02 -42.44 -5.00
C SER A 180 -26.83 -42.89 -6.23
N ILE A 181 -27.14 -41.98 -7.16
CA ILE A 181 -27.78 -42.29 -8.46
C ILE A 181 -26.72 -42.61 -9.52
N ARG A 182 -25.52 -42.02 -9.42
CA ARG A 182 -24.45 -42.16 -10.41
C ARG A 182 -23.72 -43.51 -10.33
N ASN A 183 -23.71 -44.12 -9.15
CA ASN A 183 -23.23 -45.49 -8.92
C ASN A 183 -24.39 -46.37 -8.46
N PRO A 184 -25.38 -46.65 -9.32
CA PRO A 184 -26.43 -47.58 -8.96
C PRO A 184 -25.79 -48.96 -8.78
N PRO A 185 -26.13 -49.72 -7.73
CA PRO A 185 -25.72 -51.12 -7.63
C PRO A 185 -26.30 -51.86 -8.84
N LEU A 186 -25.47 -52.16 -9.84
CA LEU A 186 -25.72 -53.00 -11.03
C LEU A 186 -27.21 -53.18 -11.37
N GLY A 187 -27.82 -52.16 -11.96
CA GLY A 187 -29.23 -52.16 -12.37
C GLY A 187 -29.48 -51.25 -13.58
N PRO A 188 -30.60 -51.44 -14.32
CA PRO A 188 -30.89 -50.71 -15.55
C PRO A 188 -31.00 -49.20 -15.29
N GLU A 189 -30.62 -48.40 -16.29
CA GLU A 189 -30.55 -46.93 -16.30
C GLU A 189 -31.57 -46.26 -15.37
N VAL A 190 -31.11 -45.89 -14.17
CA VAL A 190 -31.93 -45.16 -13.22
C VAL A 190 -31.99 -43.71 -13.68
N SER A 191 -33.08 -43.35 -14.37
CA SER A 191 -33.44 -41.94 -14.51
C SER A 191 -33.45 -41.32 -13.11
N PRO A 192 -32.69 -40.23 -12.87
CA PRO A 192 -32.62 -39.65 -11.55
C PRO A 192 -34.02 -39.28 -11.08
N SER A 193 -34.42 -39.81 -9.92
CA SER A 193 -35.74 -39.58 -9.34
C SER A 193 -36.06 -38.08 -9.33
N THR A 194 -37.22 -37.73 -9.91
CA THR A 194 -37.74 -36.36 -9.95
C THR A 194 -37.73 -35.71 -8.57
N ASP A 195 -37.95 -36.52 -7.51
CA ASP A 195 -37.96 -36.07 -6.11
C ASP A 195 -36.58 -35.64 -5.62
N VAL A 196 -35.51 -36.36 -5.98
CA VAL A 196 -34.14 -35.99 -5.58
C VAL A 196 -33.78 -34.62 -6.16
N TRP A 197 -34.16 -34.39 -7.41
CA TRP A 197 -33.93 -33.10 -8.03
C TRP A 197 -34.80 -31.99 -7.42
N GLN A 198 -36.09 -32.25 -7.16
CA GLN A 198 -36.97 -31.25 -6.53
C GLN A 198 -36.43 -30.81 -5.16
N ARG A 199 -35.92 -31.75 -4.37
CA ARG A 199 -35.24 -31.43 -3.09
C ARG A 199 -33.99 -30.60 -3.29
N ALA A 200 -33.14 -30.96 -4.25
CA ALA A 200 -31.93 -30.20 -4.55
C ALA A 200 -32.24 -28.78 -5.05
N ALA A 201 -33.25 -28.61 -5.90
CA ALA A 201 -33.70 -27.31 -6.39
C ALA A 201 -34.33 -26.46 -5.27
N ALA A 202 -35.14 -27.06 -4.39
CA ALA A 202 -35.69 -26.38 -3.22
C ALA A 202 -34.59 -25.93 -2.25
N ALA A 203 -33.58 -26.78 -2.01
CA ALA A 203 -32.42 -26.42 -1.20
C ALA A 203 -31.60 -25.28 -1.84
N ALA A 204 -31.44 -25.28 -3.16
CA ALA A 204 -30.77 -24.22 -3.90
C ALA A 204 -31.53 -22.88 -3.79
N ALA A 205 -32.86 -22.90 -3.90
CA ALA A 205 -33.71 -21.73 -3.71
C ALA A 205 -33.62 -21.20 -2.27
N ALA A 206 -33.70 -22.08 -1.27
CA ALA A 206 -33.56 -21.71 0.14
C ALA A 206 -32.18 -21.12 0.46
N PHE A 207 -31.11 -21.64 -0.14
CA PHE A 207 -29.78 -21.05 -0.02
C PHE A 207 -29.73 -19.64 -0.63
N ARG A 208 -30.24 -19.48 -1.86
CA ARG A 208 -30.30 -18.18 -2.53
C ARG A 208 -31.09 -17.15 -1.72
N ASP A 209 -32.24 -17.56 -1.21
CA ASP A 209 -33.12 -16.67 -0.45
C ASP A 209 -32.49 -16.32 0.91
N ALA A 210 -31.76 -17.24 1.53
CA ALA A 210 -30.93 -16.94 2.71
C ALA A 210 -29.82 -15.94 2.38
N VAL A 211 -29.08 -16.14 1.28
CA VAL A 211 -28.07 -15.16 0.84
C VAL A 211 -28.71 -13.78 0.64
N TYR A 212 -29.86 -13.69 -0.02
CA TYR A 212 -30.55 -12.40 -0.18
C TYR A 212 -31.19 -11.84 1.08
N ALA A 213 -31.55 -12.68 2.06
CA ALA A 213 -32.11 -12.21 3.32
C ALA A 213 -31.02 -11.70 4.27
N GLU A 214 -29.88 -12.36 4.27
CA GLU A 214 -28.77 -12.16 5.21
C GLU A 214 -27.71 -11.19 4.66
N THR A 215 -27.64 -11.00 3.35
CA THR A 215 -26.87 -9.92 2.73
C THR A 215 -27.84 -8.79 2.36
N ASP A 216 -27.48 -7.53 2.59
CA ASP A 216 -28.29 -6.35 2.23
C ASP A 216 -28.43 -6.14 0.71
N LEU A 217 -28.16 -7.19 -0.09
CA LEU A 217 -28.38 -7.27 -1.53
C LEU A 217 -29.87 -7.27 -1.93
N ARG A 218 -30.80 -7.13 -0.95
CA ARG A 218 -32.26 -7.18 -1.16
C ARG A 218 -32.77 -6.21 -2.22
N THR A 219 -32.13 -5.06 -2.42
CA THR A 219 -32.44 -4.20 -3.56
C THR A 219 -31.34 -4.22 -4.61
N SER A 220 -31.71 -4.70 -5.81
CA SER A 220 -30.84 -4.70 -6.99
C SER A 220 -30.18 -3.33 -7.27
N ARG A 221 -30.81 -2.24 -6.84
CA ARG A 221 -30.30 -0.88 -7.00
C ARG A 221 -29.15 -0.57 -6.04
N GLN A 222 -29.32 -0.82 -4.73
CA GLN A 222 -28.26 -0.59 -3.74
C GLN A 222 -27.03 -1.48 -4.01
N ALA A 223 -27.27 -2.75 -4.36
CA ALA A 223 -26.20 -3.66 -4.78
C ALA A 223 -25.44 -3.15 -6.02
N SER A 224 -26.16 -2.55 -6.99
CA SER A 224 -25.53 -1.99 -8.19
C SER A 224 -24.75 -0.70 -7.92
N GLU A 225 -25.26 0.17 -7.02
CA GLU A 225 -24.60 1.41 -6.61
C GLU A 225 -23.33 1.10 -5.80
N TRP A 226 -23.41 0.11 -4.91
CA TRP A 226 -22.26 -0.41 -4.19
C TRP A 226 -21.20 -1.00 -5.11
N ALA A 227 -21.59 -1.90 -6.02
CA ALA A 227 -20.63 -2.51 -6.95
C ALA A 227 -19.91 -1.46 -7.79
N ARG A 228 -20.62 -0.41 -8.24
CA ARG A 228 -20.01 0.75 -8.91
C ARG A 228 -19.05 1.50 -7.99
N LYS A 229 -19.40 1.70 -6.72
CA LYS A 229 -18.56 2.40 -5.74
C LYS A 229 -17.26 1.61 -5.48
N VAL A 230 -17.36 0.31 -5.21
CA VAL A 230 -16.20 -0.58 -5.02
C VAL A 230 -15.32 -0.61 -6.27
N GLU A 231 -15.92 -0.73 -7.45
CA GLU A 231 -15.18 -0.70 -8.71
C GLU A 231 -14.47 0.66 -8.94
N ALA A 232 -15.12 1.77 -8.60
CA ALA A 232 -14.52 3.10 -8.69
C ALA A 232 -13.33 3.24 -7.72
N GLU A 233 -13.47 2.80 -6.48
CA GLU A 233 -12.40 2.84 -5.47
C GLU A 233 -11.23 1.90 -5.84
N TRP A 234 -11.52 0.70 -6.35
CA TRP A 234 -10.50 -0.20 -6.88
C TRP A 234 -9.75 0.42 -8.06
N ARG A 235 -10.47 1.01 -9.03
CA ARG A 235 -9.84 1.69 -10.17
C ARG A 235 -8.99 2.88 -9.72
N PHE A 236 -9.44 3.61 -8.71
CA PHE A 236 -8.67 4.71 -8.14
C PHE A 236 -7.38 4.23 -7.48
N LEU A 237 -7.43 3.14 -6.70
CA LEU A 237 -6.24 2.48 -6.17
C LEU A 237 -5.33 2.05 -7.33
N GLU A 238 -5.81 1.16 -8.19
CA GLU A 238 -5.02 0.45 -9.20
C GLU A 238 -4.45 1.35 -10.29
N ARG A 239 -5.24 2.33 -10.78
CA ARG A 239 -4.79 3.22 -11.87
C ARG A 239 -4.29 4.56 -11.36
N GLY A 240 -4.89 5.09 -10.31
CA GLY A 240 -4.53 6.40 -9.77
C GLY A 240 -3.31 6.32 -8.86
N LEU A 241 -3.40 5.51 -7.80
CA LEU A 241 -2.36 5.47 -6.78
C LEU A 241 -1.17 4.59 -7.17
N ARG A 242 -1.36 3.51 -7.93
CA ARG A 242 -0.26 2.58 -8.30
C ARG A 242 0.82 3.27 -9.07
N ILE A 243 0.40 4.02 -10.07
CA ILE A 243 1.29 4.75 -10.96
C ILE A 243 2.06 5.80 -10.16
N ARG A 244 1.40 6.51 -9.23
CA ARG A 244 2.03 7.54 -8.39
C ARG A 244 3.03 6.94 -7.40
N LEU A 245 2.73 5.80 -6.79
CA LEU A 245 3.64 5.11 -5.87
C LEU A 245 4.87 4.57 -6.59
N ILE A 246 4.69 3.93 -7.75
CA ILE A 246 5.79 3.46 -8.59
C ILE A 246 6.66 4.63 -9.04
N ALA A 247 6.03 5.74 -9.50
CA ALA A 247 6.76 6.95 -9.90
C ALA A 247 7.54 7.58 -8.73
N ALA A 248 7.01 7.48 -7.51
CA ALA A 248 7.68 7.94 -6.30
C ALA A 248 8.73 6.94 -5.76
N GLY A 249 8.94 5.79 -6.42
CA GLY A 249 9.84 4.73 -5.95
C GLY A 249 9.38 4.05 -4.65
N CYS A 250 8.09 4.15 -4.33
CA CYS A 250 7.49 3.49 -3.18
C CYS A 250 6.94 2.11 -3.58
N PRO A 251 6.96 1.12 -2.67
CA PRO A 251 6.23 -0.13 -2.88
C PRO A 251 4.73 0.16 -3.01
N TRP A 252 4.03 -0.74 -3.71
CA TRP A 252 2.60 -0.60 -4.04
C TRP A 252 1.73 -0.40 -2.80
N LEU A 253 1.82 -1.29 -1.82
CA LEU A 253 1.18 -1.21 -0.53
C LEU A 253 2.00 -2.04 0.45
N ASP A 254 1.74 -1.88 1.75
CA ASP A 254 2.21 -2.83 2.73
C ASP A 254 1.71 -4.25 2.36
N PRO A 255 2.55 -5.31 2.48
CA PRO A 255 2.19 -6.67 2.08
C PRO A 255 0.89 -7.17 2.71
N ASP A 256 0.63 -6.82 3.98
CA ASP A 256 -0.57 -7.26 4.70
C ASP A 256 -1.81 -6.57 4.14
N THR A 257 -1.68 -5.27 3.84
CA THR A 257 -2.75 -4.49 3.20
C THR A 257 -3.04 -4.99 1.78
N ALA A 258 -2.00 -5.26 1.00
CA ALA A 258 -2.15 -5.82 -0.35
C ALA A 258 -2.85 -7.19 -0.32
N GLN A 259 -2.48 -8.05 0.64
CA GLN A 259 -3.11 -9.35 0.81
C GLN A 259 -4.57 -9.23 1.28
N ALA A 260 -4.90 -8.25 2.13
CA ALA A 260 -6.27 -7.97 2.54
C ALA A 260 -7.12 -7.53 1.33
N ILE A 261 -6.63 -6.60 0.51
CA ILE A 261 -7.34 -6.15 -0.69
C ILE A 261 -7.50 -7.28 -1.72
N SER A 262 -6.48 -8.13 -1.90
CA SER A 262 -6.59 -9.30 -2.77
C SER A 262 -7.69 -10.26 -2.30
N ARG A 263 -7.77 -10.51 -0.99
CA ARG A 263 -8.84 -11.31 -0.38
C ARG A 263 -10.21 -10.67 -0.60
N ASP A 264 -10.33 -9.36 -0.39
CA ASP A 264 -11.55 -8.61 -0.65
C ASP A 264 -11.99 -8.71 -2.12
N LEU A 265 -11.04 -8.63 -3.06
CA LEU A 265 -11.31 -8.76 -4.49
C LEU A 265 -11.76 -10.18 -4.88
N ASP A 266 -11.16 -11.21 -4.28
CA ASP A 266 -11.53 -12.61 -4.52
C ASP A 266 -12.97 -12.91 -4.06
N ILE A 267 -13.41 -12.33 -2.94
CA ILE A 267 -14.81 -12.44 -2.48
C ILE A 267 -15.78 -11.87 -3.52
N LEU A 268 -15.41 -10.75 -4.14
CA LEU A 268 -16.28 -9.99 -5.03
C LEU A 268 -16.29 -10.49 -6.47
N THR A 269 -15.13 -10.92 -6.96
CA THR A 269 -14.89 -11.20 -8.38
C THR A 269 -14.49 -12.64 -8.65
N GLY A 270 -14.18 -13.40 -7.60
CA GLY A 270 -13.73 -14.77 -7.68
C GLY A 270 -14.76 -15.72 -8.31
N PRO A 271 -14.34 -16.97 -8.58
CA PRO A 271 -15.22 -18.03 -9.09
C PRO A 271 -16.50 -18.21 -8.25
N ASP A 272 -16.45 -17.78 -7.01
CA ASP A 272 -17.51 -17.86 -6.02
C ASP A 272 -18.63 -16.82 -6.22
N ALA A 273 -18.32 -15.58 -6.62
CA ALA A 273 -19.35 -14.59 -6.98
C ALA A 273 -20.07 -14.99 -8.29
N LYS A 274 -19.32 -15.59 -9.23
CA LYS A 274 -19.90 -16.22 -10.43
C LYS A 274 -20.84 -17.37 -10.06
N CYS A 275 -20.56 -18.11 -8.99
CA CYS A 275 -21.41 -19.19 -8.52
C CYS A 275 -22.82 -18.73 -8.18
N LEU A 276 -23.03 -17.59 -7.51
CA LEU A 276 -24.39 -17.10 -7.20
C LEU A 276 -25.19 -16.77 -8.47
N LYS A 277 -24.52 -16.18 -9.47
CA LYS A 277 -25.12 -15.87 -10.78
C LYS A 277 -25.41 -17.13 -11.58
N GLU A 278 -24.50 -18.10 -11.58
CA GLU A 278 -24.65 -19.42 -12.20
C GLU A 278 -25.75 -20.23 -11.51
N THR A 279 -25.81 -20.22 -10.18
CA THR A 279 -26.85 -20.86 -9.37
C THR A 279 -28.21 -20.25 -9.69
N ARG A 280 -28.31 -18.92 -9.76
CA ARG A 280 -29.56 -18.26 -10.20
C ARG A 280 -29.96 -18.66 -11.61
N ARG A 281 -29.01 -18.72 -12.56
CA ARG A 281 -29.25 -19.16 -13.94
C ARG A 281 -29.60 -20.63 -14.05
N ALA A 282 -29.01 -21.48 -13.21
CA ALA A 282 -29.32 -22.90 -13.14
C ALA A 282 -30.72 -23.12 -12.56
N ILE A 283 -31.15 -22.28 -11.60
CA ILE A 283 -32.48 -22.34 -10.97
C ILE A 283 -33.59 -21.68 -11.81
N HIS A 284 -33.29 -20.64 -12.60
CA HIS A 284 -34.31 -19.89 -13.35
C HIS A 284 -35.12 -20.72 -14.39
N PRO A 285 -34.51 -21.59 -15.21
CA PRO A 285 -35.24 -22.45 -16.14
C PRO A 285 -36.00 -23.59 -15.42
N LEU A 286 -35.78 -23.81 -14.12
CA LEU A 286 -36.34 -24.92 -13.34
C LEU A 286 -37.81 -24.72 -12.92
N SER A 287 -38.38 -23.55 -13.19
CA SER A 287 -39.81 -23.27 -12.97
C SER A 287 -40.72 -23.82 -14.07
N GLY A 288 -40.14 -24.34 -15.17
CA GLY A 288 -40.87 -24.95 -16.29
C GLY A 288 -40.84 -26.48 -16.25
N ASN A 289 -41.92 -27.10 -16.78
CA ASN A 289 -42.16 -28.54 -16.85
C ASN A 289 -41.30 -29.25 -17.93
N THR A 290 -40.06 -28.82 -18.17
CA THR A 290 -39.18 -29.39 -19.19
C THR A 290 -38.46 -30.64 -18.70
N ALA A 291 -38.31 -31.62 -19.59
CA ALA A 291 -37.52 -32.83 -19.36
C ALA A 291 -36.08 -32.46 -18.99
N ARG A 292 -35.56 -33.07 -17.92
CA ARG A 292 -34.29 -32.70 -17.30
C ARG A 292 -33.17 -33.60 -17.79
N THR A 293 -32.05 -33.01 -18.15
CA THR A 293 -30.91 -33.74 -18.68
C THR A 293 -29.88 -34.03 -17.58
N LEU A 294 -29.03 -35.05 -17.78
CA LEU A 294 -27.90 -35.33 -16.91
C LEU A 294 -26.94 -34.12 -16.77
N ALA A 295 -26.86 -33.28 -17.81
CA ALA A 295 -26.08 -32.04 -17.80
C ALA A 295 -26.62 -31.03 -16.77
N ASP A 296 -27.94 -30.95 -16.58
CA ASP A 296 -28.56 -30.09 -15.58
C ASP A 296 -28.18 -30.52 -14.16
N PHE A 297 -28.12 -31.84 -13.92
CA PHE A 297 -27.66 -32.38 -12.63
C PHE A 297 -26.19 -32.06 -12.36
N HIS A 298 -25.31 -32.18 -13.36
CA HIS A 298 -23.91 -31.80 -13.21
C HIS A 298 -23.71 -30.31 -12.96
N THR A 299 -24.50 -29.48 -13.63
CA THR A 299 -24.50 -28.04 -13.42
C THR A 299 -24.93 -27.70 -12.00
N LEU A 300 -26.02 -28.30 -11.50
CA LEU A 300 -26.52 -28.09 -10.15
C LEU A 300 -25.52 -28.55 -9.07
N ALA A 301 -24.92 -29.73 -9.26
CA ALA A 301 -23.90 -30.26 -8.36
C ALA A 301 -22.65 -29.37 -8.33
N SER A 302 -22.19 -28.88 -9.48
CA SER A 302 -21.08 -27.93 -9.56
C SER A 302 -21.40 -26.62 -8.83
N CYS A 303 -22.62 -26.10 -9.03
CA CYS A 303 -23.10 -24.91 -8.30
C CYS A 303 -23.13 -25.15 -6.79
N ALA A 304 -23.58 -26.32 -6.34
CA ALA A 304 -23.66 -26.64 -4.92
C ALA A 304 -22.27 -26.74 -4.27
N THR A 305 -21.29 -27.34 -4.95
CA THR A 305 -19.89 -27.36 -4.49
C THR A 305 -19.32 -25.95 -4.37
N LYS A 306 -19.48 -25.12 -5.40
CA LYS A 306 -19.00 -23.73 -5.37
C LYS A 306 -19.70 -22.89 -4.29
N ALA A 307 -21.01 -23.06 -4.11
CA ALA A 307 -21.78 -22.36 -3.09
C ALA A 307 -21.31 -22.72 -1.67
N ARG A 308 -21.00 -23.99 -1.44
CA ARG A 308 -20.40 -24.48 -0.18
C ARG A 308 -19.02 -23.86 0.05
N THR A 309 -18.14 -23.90 -0.94
CA THR A 309 -16.80 -23.29 -0.84
C THR A 309 -16.88 -21.80 -0.50
N TRP A 310 -17.73 -21.07 -1.22
CA TRP A 310 -17.94 -19.64 -0.98
C TRP A 310 -18.45 -19.35 0.43
N ALA A 311 -19.46 -20.09 0.91
CA ALA A 311 -20.02 -19.88 2.24
C ALA A 311 -18.99 -20.13 3.35
N HIS A 312 -18.14 -21.15 3.20
CA HIS A 312 -17.04 -21.42 4.14
C HIS A 312 -15.89 -20.41 4.04
N ALA A 313 -15.60 -19.89 2.85
CA ALA A 313 -14.69 -18.77 2.68
C ALA A 313 -15.20 -17.54 3.43
N LEU A 314 -16.49 -17.20 3.25
CA LEU A 314 -17.16 -16.11 3.96
C LEU A 314 -17.09 -16.29 5.48
N LYS A 315 -17.27 -17.51 5.98
CA LYS A 315 -17.13 -17.84 7.41
C LYS A 315 -15.70 -17.62 7.92
N THR A 316 -14.71 -18.21 7.25
CA THR A 316 -13.28 -18.04 7.59
C THR A 316 -12.89 -16.55 7.60
N LEU A 317 -13.42 -15.80 6.65
CA LEU A 317 -13.20 -14.36 6.53
C LEU A 317 -13.84 -13.58 7.68
N THR A 318 -15.08 -13.89 8.03
CA THR A 318 -15.78 -13.29 9.18
C THR A 318 -15.02 -13.56 10.48
N GLU A 319 -14.55 -14.79 10.69
CA GLU A 319 -13.70 -15.16 11.82
C GLU A 319 -12.35 -14.43 11.80
N SER A 320 -11.75 -14.21 10.62
CA SER A 320 -10.50 -13.47 10.49
C SER A 320 -10.64 -11.96 10.72
N SER A 321 -11.78 -11.37 10.34
CA SER A 321 -12.10 -9.96 10.53
C SER A 321 -12.32 -9.58 12.01
N ARG A 322 -12.56 -10.59 12.86
CA ARG A 322 -12.60 -10.44 14.32
C ARG A 322 -11.22 -10.33 14.96
N ARG A 323 -10.14 -10.66 14.24
CA ARG A 323 -8.83 -10.37 14.77
C ARG A 323 -8.74 -8.86 14.98
N PRO A 324 -8.34 -8.40 16.16
CA PRO A 324 -8.44 -7.00 16.54
C PRO A 324 -7.77 -6.12 15.49
N THR A 325 -8.14 -4.85 15.51
CA THR A 325 -7.53 -3.65 14.89
C THR A 325 -5.99 -3.60 14.80
N ASP A 326 -5.27 -4.60 15.29
CA ASP A 326 -3.82 -4.78 15.21
C ASP A 326 -3.31 -4.92 13.76
N LEU A 327 -4.13 -5.42 12.83
CA LEU A 327 -3.74 -5.53 11.40
C LEU A 327 -3.88 -4.21 10.62
N TRP A 328 -4.65 -3.27 11.14
CA TRP A 328 -4.76 -1.93 10.59
C TRP A 328 -4.37 -0.96 11.70
N PRO A 329 -3.05 -0.75 11.93
CA PRO A 329 -2.60 0.21 12.93
C PRO A 329 -3.36 1.49 12.69
N ALA A 330 -4.13 1.92 13.69
CA ALA A 330 -5.03 3.06 13.58
C ALA A 330 -4.25 4.18 12.90
N ALA A 331 -4.63 4.53 11.67
CA ALA A 331 -3.83 5.34 10.76
C ALA A 331 -3.59 6.80 11.25
N GLY A 332 -3.90 7.10 12.50
CA GLY A 332 -3.69 8.38 13.17
C GLY A 332 -3.23 8.28 14.63
N GLY A 333 -2.85 7.10 15.13
CA GLY A 333 -2.27 6.96 16.47
C GLY A 333 -0.83 7.47 16.53
N ARG A 334 -0.58 8.73 16.16
CA ARG A 334 0.63 9.41 16.61
C ARG A 334 0.53 9.45 18.13
N ALA A 335 1.44 8.75 18.80
CA ALA A 335 1.81 9.09 20.16
C ALA A 335 1.94 10.61 20.21
N ALA A 336 1.13 11.25 21.05
CA ALA A 336 1.38 12.61 21.47
C ALA A 336 2.76 12.58 22.13
N VAL A 337 3.78 12.91 21.35
CA VAL A 337 5.08 13.29 21.89
C VAL A 337 4.79 14.58 22.62
N GLY A 338 4.87 14.52 23.95
CA GLY A 338 4.52 15.63 24.83
C GLY A 338 5.26 16.90 24.46
N ASP A 339 4.52 18.00 24.51
CA ASP A 339 5.07 19.34 24.74
C ASP A 339 5.72 19.40 26.14
#